data_AF-A0A365TFU7-F1
#
_entry.id   AF-A0A365TFU7-F1
#
_cell.length_a   1.000
_cell.length_b   1.000
_cell.length_c   1.000
_cell.angle_alpha   90.00
_cell.angle_beta   90.00
_cell.angle_gamma   90.00
#
_symmetry.space_group_name_H-M   'P 1'
#
loop_
_entity.id
_entity.type
_entity.pdbx_description
1 polymer ?
#
loop_
_entity_poly.entity_id
_entity_poly.type
_entity_poly.pdbx_seq_one_letter_code
_entity_poly.pdbx_strand_id
1 'polypeptide(L)'
;MTISDPSSVVTFDADAALPAAREQAGDSVYLCVEYDAEDFNTLYAAEETLSLYDGQREMLDHFEEVLSYVHVDFMEKDLFEDVFRAAGEVRAFVTYMDAVVLVRLLVGQEGLFFTVDPAADVTAFVTAVEDAVA
;
A
#
# COMPACT_ATOMS: atom_id res chain seq x y z
N MET A 1 -12.54 4.08 -15.96
CA MET A 1 -11.68 2.91 -16.26
C MET A 1 -10.86 2.63 -15.02
N THR A 2 -10.70 1.38 -14.62
CA THR A 2 -9.88 0.97 -13.46
C THR A 2 -8.70 0.14 -13.93
N ILE A 3 -7.55 0.25 -13.27
CA ILE A 3 -6.41 -0.68 -13.48
C ILE A 3 -6.63 -1.90 -12.58
N SER A 4 -6.30 -3.09 -13.10
CA SER A 4 -6.32 -4.34 -12.34
C SER A 4 -5.31 -5.30 -12.95
N ASP A 5 -4.07 -5.22 -12.49
CA ASP A 5 -2.98 -6.10 -12.93
C ASP A 5 -2.75 -7.20 -11.88
N PRO A 6 -2.38 -8.44 -12.29
CA PRO A 6 -2.03 -9.50 -11.34
C PRO A 6 -0.71 -9.20 -10.64
N SER A 7 -0.53 -9.79 -9.46
CA SER A 7 0.75 -9.75 -8.74
C SER A 7 1.91 -10.33 -9.56
N SER A 8 3.06 -9.68 -9.47
CA SER A 8 4.28 -10.00 -10.22
C SER A 8 5.59 -9.58 -9.55
N VAL A 9 5.57 -8.73 -8.52
CA VAL A 9 6.78 -8.20 -7.86
C VAL A 9 7.11 -8.96 -6.58
N VAL A 10 6.12 -9.21 -5.72
CA VAL A 10 6.34 -9.71 -4.35
C VAL A 10 6.15 -11.23 -4.24
N THR A 11 6.62 -11.81 -3.14
CA THR A 11 6.55 -13.27 -2.91
C THR A 11 5.33 -13.74 -2.12
N PHE A 12 4.65 -12.84 -1.41
CA PHE A 12 3.39 -13.12 -0.71
C PHE A 12 2.18 -13.02 -1.66
N ASP A 13 1.00 -13.46 -1.20
CA ASP A 13 -0.23 -13.43 -2.01
C ASP A 13 -0.84 -12.02 -2.10
N ALA A 14 -0.24 -11.15 -2.90
CA ALA A 14 -0.72 -9.77 -3.06
C ALA A 14 -2.07 -9.69 -3.80
N ASP A 15 -2.42 -10.70 -4.60
CA ASP A 15 -3.73 -10.78 -5.26
C ASP A 15 -4.87 -10.92 -4.23
N ALA A 16 -4.61 -11.51 -3.06
CA ALA A 16 -5.57 -11.59 -1.95
C ALA A 16 -5.77 -10.24 -1.22
N ALA A 17 -4.86 -9.28 -1.39
CA ALA A 17 -4.86 -8.05 -0.61
C ALA A 17 -6.03 -7.12 -0.95
N LEU A 18 -6.30 -6.90 -2.24
CA LEU A 18 -7.36 -5.99 -2.68
C LEU A 18 -8.77 -6.48 -2.29
N PRO A 19 -9.13 -7.77 -2.45
CA PRO A 19 -10.39 -8.31 -1.93
C PRO A 19 -10.56 -8.06 -0.42
N ALA A 20 -9.54 -8.34 0.39
CA ALA A 20 -9.58 -8.14 1.84
C ALA A 20 -9.71 -6.66 2.22
N ALA A 21 -8.93 -5.79 1.55
CA ALA A 21 -8.99 -4.35 1.70
C ALA A 21 -10.40 -3.80 1.41
N ARG A 22 -11.04 -4.27 0.34
CA ARG A 22 -12.40 -3.86 -0.04
C ARG A 22 -13.49 -4.43 0.86
N GLU A 23 -13.30 -5.61 1.44
CA GLU A 23 -14.25 -6.12 2.43
C GLU A 23 -14.33 -5.19 3.65
N GLN A 24 -13.20 -4.60 4.06
CA GLN A 24 -13.14 -3.66 5.18
C GLN A 24 -13.51 -2.23 4.83
N ALA A 25 -12.97 -1.69 3.73
CA ALA A 25 -13.09 -0.26 3.40
C ALA A 25 -14.09 0.02 2.26
N GLY A 26 -14.61 -1.01 1.59
CA GLY A 26 -15.53 -0.87 0.46
C GLY A 26 -14.90 -0.11 -0.70
N ASP A 27 -15.67 0.83 -1.26
CA ASP A 27 -15.24 1.72 -2.34
C ASP A 27 -14.28 2.82 -1.86
N SER A 28 -13.90 2.82 -0.57
CA SER A 28 -12.97 3.76 0.02
C SER A 28 -11.50 3.40 -0.23
N VAL A 29 -11.23 2.34 -1.00
CA VAL A 29 -9.88 1.99 -1.46
C VAL A 29 -9.65 2.61 -2.83
N TYR A 30 -8.67 3.49 -2.93
CA TYR A 30 -8.40 4.29 -4.13
C TYR A 30 -7.23 3.78 -4.95
N LEU A 31 -6.28 3.09 -4.31
CA LEU A 31 -5.09 2.52 -4.92
C LEU A 31 -4.63 1.29 -4.13
N CYS A 32 -4.09 0.30 -4.84
CA CYS A 32 -3.33 -0.82 -4.29
C CYS A 32 -2.12 -1.07 -5.20
N VAL A 33 -0.92 -1.02 -4.63
CA VAL A 33 0.35 -1.25 -5.32
C VAL A 33 1.16 -2.23 -4.49
N GLU A 34 1.76 -3.21 -5.14
CA GLU A 34 2.81 -4.03 -4.53
C GLU A 34 4.18 -3.45 -4.88
N TYR A 35 5.15 -3.61 -3.98
CA TYR A 35 6.50 -3.14 -4.19
C TYR A 35 7.51 -3.97 -3.42
N ASP A 36 8.74 -3.97 -3.91
CA ASP A 36 9.92 -4.42 -3.17
C ASP A 36 10.96 -3.30 -3.12
N ALA A 37 12.23 -3.65 -2.96
CA ALA A 37 13.31 -2.68 -2.95
C ALA A 37 13.61 -2.08 -4.34
N GLU A 38 13.31 -2.77 -5.43
CA GLU A 38 13.74 -2.40 -6.78
C GLU A 38 12.59 -1.99 -7.69
N ASP A 39 11.43 -2.63 -7.55
CA ASP A 39 10.31 -2.56 -8.47
C ASP A 39 8.95 -2.35 -7.76
N PHE A 40 7.95 -1.94 -8.54
CA PHE A 40 6.56 -1.85 -8.10
C PHE A 40 5.59 -2.25 -9.21
N ASN A 41 4.38 -2.65 -8.84
CA ASN A 41 3.32 -3.01 -9.76
C ASN A 41 1.95 -2.55 -9.23
N THR A 42 1.18 -1.88 -10.08
CA THR A 42 -0.12 -1.32 -9.68
C THR A 42 -1.21 -2.38 -9.81
N LEU A 43 -1.55 -3.02 -8.69
CA LEU A 43 -2.61 -4.03 -8.63
C LEU A 43 -4.00 -3.43 -8.85
N TYR A 44 -4.23 -2.20 -8.39
CA TYR A 44 -5.49 -1.52 -8.59
C TYR A 44 -5.38 0.01 -8.49
N ALA A 45 -6.12 0.71 -9.36
CA ALA A 45 -6.38 2.14 -9.24
C ALA A 45 -7.86 2.44 -9.55
N ALA A 46 -8.52 3.18 -8.66
CA ALA A 46 -9.88 3.66 -8.84
C ALA A 46 -9.98 4.69 -9.98
N GLU A 47 -11.15 4.81 -10.58
CA GLU A 47 -11.37 5.74 -11.69
C GLU A 47 -11.22 7.20 -11.25
N GLU A 48 -11.67 7.50 -10.04
CA GLU A 48 -11.53 8.80 -9.38
C GLU A 48 -10.05 9.15 -9.22
N THR A 49 -9.22 8.21 -8.76
CA THR A 49 -7.76 8.38 -8.68
C THR A 49 -7.17 8.66 -10.05
N LEU A 50 -7.58 7.90 -11.07
CA LEU A 50 -7.10 8.07 -12.45
C LEU A 50 -7.51 9.42 -13.05
N SER A 51 -8.66 9.95 -12.66
CA SER A 51 -9.17 11.24 -13.15
C SER A 51 -8.37 12.45 -12.65
N LEU A 52 -7.49 12.26 -11.66
CA LEU A 52 -6.59 13.30 -11.17
C LEU A 52 -5.37 13.53 -12.07
N TYR A 53 -5.15 12.65 -13.05
CA TYR A 53 -4.01 12.69 -13.96
C TYR A 53 -4.50 12.87 -15.41
N ASP A 54 -3.69 13.48 -16.27
CA ASP A 54 -3.93 13.63 -17.71
C ASP A 54 -3.73 12.29 -18.48
N GLY A 55 -3.57 11.19 -17.76
CA GLY A 55 -3.64 9.83 -18.28
C GLY A 55 -2.88 8.81 -17.43
N GLN A 56 -3.07 7.54 -17.75
CA GLN A 56 -2.43 6.42 -17.04
C GLN A 56 -0.90 6.53 -16.99
N ARG A 57 -0.25 7.01 -18.04
CA ARG A 57 1.21 7.13 -18.07
C ARG A 57 1.73 8.18 -17.09
N GLU A 58 1.08 9.34 -17.01
CA GLU A 58 1.46 10.36 -16.03
C GLU A 58 1.26 9.87 -14.60
N MET A 59 0.17 9.14 -14.33
CA MET A 59 -0.05 8.51 -13.03
C MET A 59 1.08 7.53 -12.68
N LEU A 60 1.47 6.66 -13.63
CA LEU A 60 2.56 5.70 -13.42
C LEU A 60 3.90 6.40 -13.19
N ASP A 61 4.23 7.42 -13.98
CA ASP A 61 5.46 8.22 -13.82
C ASP A 61 5.48 8.90 -12.42
N HIS A 62 4.33 9.40 -11.95
CA HIS A 62 4.23 9.98 -10.61
C HIS A 62 4.35 8.94 -9.49
N PHE A 63 3.76 7.75 -9.65
CA PHE A 63 3.93 6.67 -8.68
C PHE A 63 5.34 6.12 -8.65
N GLU A 64 6.05 6.07 -9.78
CA GLU A 64 7.47 5.74 -9.80
C GLU A 64 8.27 6.75 -8.96
N GLU A 65 7.97 8.04 -9.05
CA GLU A 65 8.60 9.07 -8.21
C GLU A 65 8.28 8.86 -6.72
N VAL A 66 7.01 8.64 -6.37
CA VAL A 66 6.59 8.43 -4.97
C VAL A 66 7.19 7.15 -4.38
N LEU A 67 7.18 6.07 -5.15
CA LEU A 67 7.66 4.75 -4.73
C LEU A 67 9.18 4.60 -4.84
N SER A 68 9.88 5.53 -5.51
CA SER A 68 11.35 5.58 -5.45
C SER A 68 11.89 5.77 -4.02
N TYR A 69 11.02 6.17 -3.08
CA TYR A 69 11.34 6.32 -1.66
C TYR A 69 11.03 5.08 -0.81
N VAL A 70 10.59 3.95 -1.37
CA VAL A 70 10.24 2.72 -0.59
C VAL A 70 11.42 2.18 0.24
N HIS A 71 12.66 2.38 -0.22
CA HIS A 71 13.85 2.05 0.59
C HIS A 71 13.89 2.76 1.95
N VAL A 72 13.28 3.94 2.05
CA VAL A 72 13.19 4.68 3.31
C VAL A 72 12.30 3.93 4.30
N ASP A 73 11.22 3.30 3.84
CA ASP A 73 10.32 2.55 4.71
C ASP A 73 11.03 1.35 5.36
N PHE A 74 11.83 0.59 4.59
CA PHE A 74 12.59 -0.54 5.14
C PHE A 74 13.66 -0.08 6.14
N MET A 75 14.34 1.02 5.84
CA MET A 75 15.31 1.61 6.77
C MET A 75 14.64 2.12 8.05
N GLU A 76 13.48 2.76 7.95
CA GLU A 76 12.71 3.22 9.12
C GLU A 76 12.17 2.05 9.94
N LYS A 77 11.72 0.97 9.30
CA LYS A 77 11.30 -0.26 9.99
C LYS A 77 12.43 -0.79 10.85
N ASP A 78 13.61 -1.01 10.26
CA ASP A 78 14.77 -1.54 10.99
C ASP A 78 15.16 -0.61 12.16
N LEU A 79 15.13 0.71 11.93
CA LEU A 79 15.38 1.71 12.98
C LEU A 79 14.39 1.59 14.14
N PHE A 80 13.09 1.50 13.86
CA PHE A 80 12.06 1.46 14.91
C PHE A 80 12.10 0.15 15.70
N GLU A 81 12.33 -0.98 15.04
CA GLU A 81 12.49 -2.28 15.71
C GLU A 81 13.72 -2.32 16.61
N ASP A 82 14.82 -1.68 16.21
CA ASP A 82 16.04 -1.56 17.02
C ASP A 82 15.86 -0.62 18.23
N VAL A 83 15.16 0.49 18.05
CA VAL A 83 14.96 1.52 19.09
C VAL A 83 13.92 1.07 20.13
N PHE A 84 12.81 0.47 19.69
CA PHE A 84 11.68 0.12 20.55
C PHE A 84 11.65 -1.36 20.93
N ARG A 85 12.52 -1.72 21.88
CA ARG A 85 12.64 -3.10 22.37
C ARG A 85 11.33 -3.60 22.99
N ALA A 86 10.99 -4.86 22.66
CA ALA A 86 9.80 -5.58 23.14
C ALA A 86 8.44 -4.99 22.73
N ALA A 87 8.42 -4.08 21.73
CA ALA A 87 7.18 -3.54 21.16
C ALA A 87 6.58 -4.40 20.03
N GLY A 88 7.31 -5.43 19.56
CA GLY A 88 6.92 -6.24 18.41
C GLY A 88 7.64 -5.79 17.14
N GLU A 89 7.04 -6.10 15.99
CA GLU A 89 7.53 -5.79 14.65
C GLU A 89 6.76 -4.62 14.05
N VAL A 90 7.40 -3.86 13.16
CA VAL A 90 6.74 -2.77 12.42
C VAL A 90 5.95 -3.39 11.27
N ARG A 91 4.63 -3.39 11.44
CA ARG A 91 3.66 -3.97 10.50
C ARG A 91 3.26 -3.03 9.36
N ALA A 92 3.15 -1.75 9.66
CA ALA A 92 2.76 -0.75 8.68
C ALA A 92 3.19 0.67 9.07
N PHE A 93 3.32 1.53 8.07
CA PHE A 93 3.35 2.98 8.22
C PHE A 93 2.05 3.59 7.70
N VAL A 94 1.45 4.47 8.50
CA VAL A 94 0.21 5.15 8.16
C VAL A 94 0.42 6.66 8.16
N THR A 95 0.14 7.30 7.03
CA THR A 95 0.18 8.77 6.91
C THR A 95 -1.22 9.31 6.66
N TYR A 96 -1.68 10.20 7.54
CA TYR A 96 -2.95 10.89 7.37
C TYR A 96 -2.73 12.24 6.67
N MET A 97 -3.48 12.47 5.60
CA MET A 97 -3.61 13.76 4.92
C MET A 97 -5.07 14.21 4.95
N ASP A 98 -5.34 15.46 4.59
CA ASP A 98 -6.68 16.04 4.67
C ASP A 98 -7.73 15.28 3.85
N ALA A 99 -7.33 14.65 2.74
CA ALA A 99 -8.23 13.99 1.80
C ALA A 99 -7.95 12.50 1.60
N VAL A 100 -6.88 11.96 2.19
CA VAL A 100 -6.45 10.57 1.94
C VAL A 100 -5.59 10.05 3.09
N VAL A 101 -5.66 8.75 3.33
CA VAL A 101 -4.73 8.03 4.19
C VAL A 101 -3.89 7.10 3.35
N LEU A 102 -2.57 7.18 3.54
CA LEU A 102 -1.60 6.31 2.88
C LEU A 102 -1.25 5.21 3.87
N VAL A 103 -1.43 3.96 3.46
CA VAL A 103 -1.11 2.78 4.27
C VAL A 103 -0.03 1.99 3.54
N ARG A 104 1.14 1.86 4.18
CA ARG A 104 2.26 1.05 3.70
C ARG A 104 2.40 -0.15 4.62
N LEU A 105 1.94 -1.30 4.15
CA LEU A 105 2.03 -2.58 4.84
C LEU A 105 3.37 -3.25 4.49
N LEU A 106 4.03 -3.83 5.48
CA LEU A 106 5.37 -4.39 5.33
C LEU A 106 5.35 -5.90 5.57
N VAL A 107 5.91 -6.66 4.63
CA VAL A 107 6.12 -8.11 4.73
C VAL A 107 7.59 -8.38 4.43
N GLY A 108 8.42 -8.49 5.47
CA GLY A 108 9.87 -8.64 5.31
C GLY A 108 10.54 -7.40 4.70
N GLN A 109 10.95 -7.51 3.43
CA GLN A 109 11.52 -6.43 2.58
C GLN A 109 10.64 -6.16 1.34
N GLU A 110 9.37 -6.55 1.43
CA GLU A 110 8.35 -6.31 0.42
C GLU A 110 7.20 -5.56 1.09
N GLY A 111 6.27 -5.02 0.30
CA GLY A 111 5.15 -4.31 0.87
C GLY A 111 3.98 -4.07 -0.07
N LEU A 112 2.92 -3.54 0.53
CA LEU A 112 1.74 -3.04 -0.17
C LEU A 112 1.52 -1.58 0.19
N PHE A 113 1.29 -0.76 -0.82
CA PHE A 113 0.90 0.63 -0.69
C PHE A 113 -0.58 0.78 -1.05
N PHE A 114 -1.35 1.34 -0.13
CA PHE A 114 -2.74 1.69 -0.34
C PHE A 114 -2.97 3.17 -0.12
N THR A 115 -3.95 3.70 -0.85
CA THR A 115 -4.63 4.94 -0.46
C THR A 115 -6.07 4.63 -0.11
N VAL A 116 -6.53 5.15 1.03
CA VAL A 116 -7.90 4.96 1.51
C VAL A 116 -8.52 6.26 2.02
N ASP A 117 -9.84 6.28 2.17
CA ASP A 117 -10.55 7.42 2.77
C ASP A 117 -10.12 7.68 4.23
N PRO A 118 -9.97 8.95 4.67
CA PRO A 118 -9.64 9.28 6.06
C PRO A 118 -10.62 8.78 7.12
N ALA A 119 -11.86 8.46 6.75
CA ALA A 119 -12.85 7.89 7.67
C ALA A 119 -12.74 6.36 7.83
N ALA A 120 -11.86 5.69 7.07
CA ALA A 120 -11.68 4.24 7.16
C ALA A 120 -11.12 3.81 8.52
N ASP A 121 -11.55 2.64 9.01
CA ASP A 121 -10.91 2.00 10.17
C ASP A 121 -9.58 1.38 9.72
N VAL A 122 -8.51 2.17 9.78
CA VAL A 122 -7.19 1.77 9.30
C VAL A 122 -6.62 0.59 10.08
N THR A 123 -6.95 0.45 11.37
CA THR A 123 -6.46 -0.68 12.17
C THR A 123 -7.13 -1.99 11.74
N ALA A 124 -8.45 -1.98 11.54
CA ALA A 124 -9.17 -3.14 11.01
C ALA A 124 -8.72 -3.47 9.58
N PHE A 125 -8.51 -2.43 8.76
CA PHE A 125 -7.99 -2.55 7.40
C PHE A 125 -6.63 -3.25 7.36
N VAL A 126 -5.64 -2.74 8.10
CA VAL A 126 -4.28 -3.31 8.16
C VAL A 126 -4.33 -4.76 8.61
N THR A 127 -5.08 -5.06 9.67
CA THR A 127 -5.21 -6.43 10.20
C THR A 127 -5.79 -7.38 9.16
N ALA A 128 -6.87 -6.97 8.49
CA ALA A 128 -7.53 -7.82 7.50
C ALA A 128 -6.65 -8.10 6.27
N VAL A 129 -5.88 -7.11 5.82
CA VAL A 129 -4.97 -7.30 4.68
C VAL A 129 -3.81 -8.20 5.07
N GLU A 130 -3.18 -7.99 6.23
CA GLU A 130 -2.09 -8.87 6.70
C GLU A 130 -2.53 -10.32 6.83
N ASP A 131 -3.70 -10.57 7.43
CA ASP A 131 -4.24 -11.92 7.59
C ASP A 131 -4.53 -12.61 6.23
N ALA A 132 -4.79 -11.83 5.18
CA ALA A 132 -5.10 -12.35 3.85
C ALA A 132 -3.86 -12.67 3.01
N VAL A 133 -2.75 -11.95 3.23
CA VAL A 133 -1.52 -12.09 2.43
C VAL A 133 -0.46 -13.01 3.07
N ALA A 134 -0.68 -13.41 4.34
CA ALA A 134 0.23 -14.24 5.13
C ALA A 134 0.28 -15.72 4.71
#